data_AF-A0A7Y6XT14-F1
#
_entry.id   AF-A0A7Y6XT14-F1
#
_cell.length_a   1.000
_cell.length_b   1.000
_cell.length_c   1.000
_cell.angle_alpha   90.00
_cell.angle_beta   90.00
_cell.angle_gamma   90.00
#
_symmetry.space_group_name_H-M   'P 1'
#
loop_
_entity.id
_entity.type
_entity.pdbx_description
1 polymer ?
#
loop_
_entity_poly.entity_id
_entity_poly.type
_entity_poly.pdbx_seq_one_letter_code
_entity_poly.pdbx_strand_id
1 'polypeptide(L)' 'MKFMLIAIGTRGDIEPFLAIGELLLKEGHEVVGVFPAQYGPLA' A
#
# COMPACT_ATOMS: atom_id res chain seq x y z
N MET A 1 -13.61 6.70 2.17
CA MET A 1 -12.69 7.79 2.57
C MET A 1 -11.44 7.72 1.71
N LYS A 2 -10.51 8.69 1.79
CA LYS A 2 -9.24 8.66 1.04
C LYS A 2 -8.09 8.29 1.99
N PHE A 3 -7.29 7.31 1.61
CA PHE A 3 -6.14 6.81 2.38
C PHE A 3 -4.85 6.91 1.56
N MET A 4 -3.77 7.29 2.23
CA MET A 4 -2.42 7.27 1.67
C MET A 4 -1.55 6.37 2.53
N LEU A 5 -1.03 5.30 1.93
CA LEU A 5 -0.20 4.32 2.59
C LEU A 5 1.26 4.57 2.19
N ILE A 6 2.09 4.94 3.15
CA ILE A 6 3.50 5.25 2.92
C ILE A 6 4.34 4.30 3.74
N ALA A 7 5.29 3.63 3.09
CA ALA A 7 6.31 2.86 3.75
C ALA A 7 7.65 3.04 3.02
N ILE A 8 8.72 3.14 3.80
CA ILE A 8 10.10 3.20 3.33
C ILE A 8 10.82 2.02 3.98
N GLY A 9 11.39 1.12 3.19
CA GLY A 9 12.06 -0.06 3.75
C GLY A 9 12.22 -1.22 2.78
N THR A 10 12.35 -2.40 3.34
CA THR A 10 12.45 -3.68 2.65
C THR A 10 11.07 -4.18 2.20
N ARG A 11 11.02 -5.27 1.45
CA ARG A 11 9.76 -5.92 1.06
C ARG A 11 8.87 -6.25 2.26
N GLY A 12 9.47 -6.70 3.37
CA GLY A 12 8.73 -7.02 4.59
C GLY A 12 8.07 -5.81 5.24
N ASP A 13 8.59 -4.61 5.00
CA ASP A 13 7.98 -3.35 5.46
C ASP A 13 6.81 -2.92 4.54
N ILE A 14 6.87 -3.25 3.25
CA ILE A 14 5.84 -2.86 2.25
C ILE A 14 4.62 -3.79 2.26
N GLU A 15 4.82 -5.10 2.34
CA GLU A 15 3.74 -6.10 2.22
C GLU A 15 2.56 -5.90 3.20
N PRO A 16 2.76 -5.53 4.47
CA PRO A 16 1.66 -5.25 5.38
C PRO A 16 0.77 -4.08 4.91
N PHE A 17 1.36 -3.06 4.28
CA PHE A 17 0.61 -1.91 3.76
C PHE A 17 -0.17 -2.27 2.50
N LEU A 18 0.37 -3.15 1.65
CA LEU A 18 -0.38 -3.68 0.51
C LEU A 18 -1.62 -4.45 0.98
N ALA A 19 -1.46 -5.33 1.99
CA ALA A 19 -2.58 -6.07 2.57
C ALA A 19 -3.65 -5.15 3.18
N ILE A 20 -3.25 -4.11 3.90
CA ILE A 20 -4.18 -3.09 4.43
C ILE A 20 -4.87 -2.34 3.29
N GLY A 21 -4.13 -1.98 2.23
CA GLY A 21 -4.67 -1.32 1.05
C GLY A 21 -5.77 -2.12 0.38
N GLU A 22 -5.58 -3.43 0.20
CA GLU A 22 -6.60 -4.32 -0.33
C GLU A 22 -7.87 -4.36 0.53
N LEU A 23 -7.74 -4.37 1.86
CA LEU A 23 -8.88 -4.36 2.77
C LEU A 23 -9.66 -3.05 2.65
N LEU A 24 -8.97 -1.91 2.66
CA LEU A 24 -9.59 -0.59 2.51
C LEU A 24 -10.29 -0.44 1.15
N LEU A 25 -9.69 -0.96 0.07
CA LEU A 25 -10.32 -0.99 -1.25
C LEU A 25 -11.60 -1.85 -1.25
N LYS A 26 -11.58 -3.03 -0.60
CA LYS A 26 -12.77 -3.90 -0.46
C LYS A 26 -13.91 -3.23 0.31
N GLU A 27 -13.60 -2.33 1.25
CA GLU A 27 -14.57 -1.53 1.98
C GLU A 27 -15.08 -0.30 1.19
N GLY A 28 -14.64 -0.14 -0.07
CA GLY A 28 -15.08 0.95 -0.96
C GLY A 28 -14.36 2.27 -0.70
N HIS A 29 -13.16 2.24 -0.15
CA HIS A 29 -12.33 3.44 0.05
C HIS A 29 -11.41 3.70 -1.14
N GLU A 30 -11.01 4.96 -1.31
CA GLU A 30 -9.93 5.33 -2.25
C GLU A 30 -8.60 5.19 -1.53
N VAL A 31 -7.63 4.50 -2.14
CA VAL A 31 -6.32 4.23 -1.54
C VAL A 31 -5.22 4.56 -2.54
N VAL A 32 -4.16 5.23 -2.10
CA VAL A 32 -2.93 5.43 -2.86
C VAL A 32 -1.73 4.91 -2.06
N GLY A 33 -0.85 4.15 -2.73
CA GLY A 33 0.40 3.67 -2.16
C GLY A 33 1.58 4.55 -2.56
N VAL A 34 2.47 4.85 -1.63
CA VAL A 34 3.74 5.56 -1.86
C VAL A 34 4.87 4.71 -1.30
N PHE A 35 5.55 3.98 -2.18
CA PHE A 35 6.58 3.01 -1.84
C PHE A 35 7.83 3.20 -2.72
N PRO A 36 9.00 2.65 -2.32
CA PRO A 36 10.19 2.68 -3.16
C PRO A 36 9.94 2.07 -4.54
N ALA A 37 10.45 2.71 -5.59
CA ALA A 37 10.17 2.37 -6.99
C ALA A 37 10.46 0.89 -7.34
N GLN A 38 11.43 0.27 -6.69
CA GLN A 38 11.77 -1.15 -6.87
C GLN A 38 10.62 -2.11 -6.54
N TYR A 39 9.65 -1.69 -5.73
CA TYR A 39 8.47 -2.48 -5.37
C TYR A 39 7.22 -2.12 -6.19
N GLY A 40 7.35 -1.28 -7.22
CA GLY A 40 6.25 -0.97 -8.15
C GLY A 40 5.53 -2.21 -8.70
N PRO A 41 6.21 -3.33 -9.04
CA PRO A 41 5.53 -4.55 -9.49
C PRO A 41 4.67 -5.26 -8.42
N LEU A 42 4.80 -4.89 -7.15
CA LEU A 42 4.02 -5.45 -6.04
C LEU A 42 2.83 -4.54 -5.65
N ALA A 43 2.82 -3.28 -6.11
CA ALA A 43 1.94 -2.22 -5.65
C ALA A 43 0.84 -1.85 -6.67
#